data_AF-A0A9D7I7T9-F1
#
_entry.id   AF-A0A9D7I7T9-F1
#
_cell.length_a   1.000
_cell.length_b   1.000
_cell.length_c   1.000
_cell.angle_alpha   90.00
_cell.angle_beta   90.00
_cell.angle_gamma   90.00
#
_symmetry.space_group_name_H-M   'P 1'
#
loop_
_entity.id
_entity.type
_entity.pdbx_description
1 polymer ?
#
loop_
_entity_poly.entity_id
_entity_poly.type
_entity_poly.pdbx_seq_one_letter_code
_entity_poly.pdbx_strand_id
1 'polypeptide(L)'
;MITTSERANTDPALALGLLAFNTNVPSLEACDVGGTSYQYFIDYLTGGAIKSPLSNNIVGKFLSNQLASGLSLVMTKSGRLLAISGLSGGGIDVGEPPLPAPASVTRRTSWRELIREQ
;
A
#
# COMPACT_ATOMS: atom_id res chain seq x y z
N MET A 1 10.13 -25.65 -9.35
CA MET A 1 10.45 -25.68 -7.91
C MET A 1 9.69 -24.54 -7.25
N ILE A 2 8.81 -24.82 -6.30
CA ILE A 2 8.04 -23.80 -5.57
C ILE A 2 8.96 -23.26 -4.47
N THR A 3 9.31 -21.97 -4.51
CA THR A 3 10.18 -21.32 -3.52
C THR A 3 9.38 -20.37 -2.64
N THR A 4 9.66 -20.39 -1.34
CA THR A 4 9.17 -19.43 -0.33
C THR A 4 9.93 -18.13 -0.46
N SER A 5 9.61 -17.37 -1.50
CA SER A 5 10.20 -16.06 -1.78
C SER A 5 9.12 -15.00 -1.70
N GLU A 6 9.52 -13.81 -1.27
CA GLU A 6 8.64 -12.65 -1.23
C GLU A 6 8.22 -12.23 -2.64
N ARG A 7 6.93 -11.91 -2.79
CA ARG A 7 6.32 -11.55 -4.08
C ARG A 7 5.44 -10.31 -3.91
N ALA A 8 5.66 -9.33 -4.76
CA ALA A 8 4.68 -8.27 -5.01
C ALA A 8 3.58 -8.85 -5.92
N ASN A 9 2.46 -9.25 -5.32
CA ASN A 9 1.35 -9.91 -6.03
C ASN A 9 0.01 -9.17 -5.87
N THR A 10 -0.02 -8.06 -5.14
CA THR A 10 -1.22 -7.26 -4.93
C THR A 10 -1.19 -5.99 -5.76
N ASP A 11 -2.36 -5.47 -6.14
CA ASP A 11 -2.46 -4.20 -6.83
C ASP A 11 -1.95 -3.04 -5.93
N PRO A 12 -0.99 -2.24 -6.41
CA PRO A 12 -0.51 -1.09 -5.67
C PRO A 12 -1.51 0.08 -5.73
N ALA A 13 -1.58 0.86 -4.64
CA ALA A 13 -2.36 2.08 -4.56
C ALA A 13 -1.45 3.32 -4.51
N LEU A 14 -1.78 4.35 -5.28
CA LEU A 14 -1.04 5.62 -5.33
C LEU A 14 -1.93 6.76 -4.82
N ALA A 15 -1.47 7.49 -3.82
CA ALA A 15 -2.11 8.73 -3.37
C ALA A 15 -1.10 9.69 -2.76
N LEU A 16 -1.28 11.00 -2.95
CA LEU A 16 -0.48 12.06 -2.31
C LEU A 16 1.05 11.91 -2.43
N GLY A 17 1.54 11.31 -3.53
CA GLY A 17 2.98 11.07 -3.75
C GLY A 17 3.54 9.84 -3.01
N LEU A 18 2.68 9.01 -2.43
CA LEU A 18 3.00 7.73 -1.82
C LEU A 18 2.48 6.60 -2.71
N LEU A 19 3.33 5.62 -3.03
CA LEU A 19 2.94 4.33 -3.58
C LEU A 19 2.92 3.29 -2.44
N ALA A 20 1.78 2.64 -2.25
CA ALA A 20 1.53 1.69 -1.18
C ALA A 20 1.12 0.32 -1.74
N PHE A 21 1.70 -0.76 -1.21
CA PHE A 21 1.36 -2.12 -1.64
C PHE A 21 1.75 -3.14 -0.57
N ASN A 22 1.15 -4.33 -0.66
CA ASN A 22 1.53 -5.46 0.17
C ASN A 22 2.33 -6.47 -0.65
N THR A 23 3.22 -7.19 0.02
CA THR A 23 3.90 -8.36 -0.53
C THR A 23 3.60 -9.56 0.34
N ASN A 24 3.81 -10.73 -0.25
CA ASN A 24 3.46 -11.99 0.35
C ASN A 24 4.60 -13.00 0.16
N VAL A 25 4.96 -13.69 1.24
CA VAL A 25 5.81 -14.88 1.25
C VAL A 25 4.91 -16.07 1.54
N PRO A 26 4.50 -16.85 0.52
CA PRO A 26 3.67 -18.02 0.74
C PRO A 26 4.40 -19.07 1.59
N SER A 27 3.68 -19.69 2.52
CA SER A 27 4.17 -20.87 3.24
C SER A 27 3.93 -22.14 2.42
N LEU A 28 4.77 -23.16 2.64
CA LEU A 28 4.55 -24.52 2.14
C LEU A 28 3.92 -25.43 3.20
N GLU A 29 3.79 -24.95 4.43
CA GLU A 29 3.22 -25.72 5.53
C GLU A 29 1.69 -25.67 5.48
N ALA A 30 1.06 -26.85 5.57
CA ALA A 30 -0.39 -26.98 5.46
C ALA A 30 -1.16 -26.33 6.62
N CYS A 31 -0.50 -26.09 7.76
CA CYS A 31 -1.11 -25.53 8.96
C CYS A 31 -0.93 -24.01 9.10
N ASP A 32 -0.23 -23.37 8.15
CA ASP A 32 -0.11 -21.92 8.14
C ASP A 32 -1.34 -21.27 7.48
N VAL A 33 -1.68 -20.06 7.92
CA VAL A 33 -2.80 -19.26 7.37
C VAL A 33 -2.46 -18.69 5.97
N GLY A 34 -1.49 -19.29 5.28
CA GLY A 34 -1.09 -18.99 3.91
C GLY A 34 0.32 -18.44 3.76
N GLY A 35 0.92 -17.86 4.81
CA GLY A 35 2.28 -17.32 4.74
C GLY A 35 2.50 -16.08 5.59
N THR A 36 3.47 -15.26 5.21
CA THR A 36 3.81 -13.98 5.85
C THR A 36 3.59 -12.83 4.88
N SER A 37 3.18 -11.67 5.38
CA SER A 37 3.01 -10.46 4.58
C SER A 37 3.79 -9.27 5.13
N TYR A 38 4.15 -8.39 4.20
CA TYR A 38 4.80 -7.12 4.48
C TYR A 38 4.04 -6.00 3.77
N GLN A 39 4.06 -4.80 4.34
CA GLN A 39 3.40 -3.62 3.81
C GLN A 39 4.44 -2.55 3.51
N TYR A 40 4.40 -2.02 2.29
CA TYR A 40 5.36 -1.05 1.79
C TYR A 40 4.70 0.30 1.55
N PHE A 41 5.45 1.35 1.88
CA PHE A 41 5.13 2.74 1.63
C PHE A 41 6.38 3.41 1.08
N ILE A 42 6.36 3.72 -0.21
CA ILE A 42 7.52 4.30 -0.90
C ILE A 42 7.15 5.59 -1.61
N ASP A 43 8.15 6.46 -1.76
CA ASP A 43 8.04 7.63 -2.61
C ASP A 43 7.94 7.17 -4.07
N TYR A 44 6.85 7.55 -4.75
CA TYR A 44 6.55 7.02 -6.09
C TYR A 44 7.54 7.49 -7.17
N LEU A 45 8.30 8.56 -6.94
CA LEU A 45 9.28 9.09 -7.89
C LEU A 45 10.62 8.36 -7.77
N THR A 46 11.02 8.04 -6.54
CA THR A 46 12.35 7.49 -6.24
C THR A 46 12.34 5.99 -5.97
N GLY A 47 11.17 5.42 -5.63
CA GLY A 47 11.05 4.06 -5.10
C GLY A 47 11.66 3.88 -3.70
N GLY A 48 12.14 4.96 -3.08
CA GLY A 48 12.83 4.95 -1.79
C GLY A 48 11.92 5.34 -0.62
N ALA A 49 12.55 5.55 0.54
CA ALA A 49 11.85 6.02 1.72
C ALA A 49 11.19 7.38 1.50
N ILE A 50 9.95 7.49 1.95
CA ILE A 50 9.24 8.76 2.02
C ILE A 50 9.95 9.65 3.02
N LYS A 51 10.18 10.92 2.67
CA LYS A 51 10.72 11.90 3.61
C LYS A 51 9.57 12.49 4.42
N SER A 52 9.37 11.96 5.61
CA SER A 52 8.34 12.40 6.56
C SER A 52 8.91 12.45 7.98
N PRO A 53 8.44 13.36 8.86
CA PRO A 53 8.78 13.31 10.28
C PRO A 53 8.38 11.99 10.95
N LEU A 54 7.39 11.29 10.39
CA LEU A 54 6.88 10.00 10.87
C LEU A 54 7.63 8.79 10.29
N SER A 55 8.51 9.00 9.31
CA SER A 55 9.26 7.92 8.66
C SER A 55 10.70 7.87 9.18
N ASN A 56 11.06 6.78 9.85
CA ASN A 56 12.46 6.50 10.25
C ASN A 56 13.32 6.02 9.05
N ASN A 57 13.10 6.58 7.84
CA ASN A 57 13.64 6.10 6.57
C ASN A 57 13.32 4.62 6.25
N ILE A 58 12.21 4.10 6.79
CA ILE A 58 11.74 2.73 6.56
C ILE A 58 10.77 2.73 5.37
N VAL A 59 10.96 1.79 4.44
CA VAL A 59 10.10 1.61 3.24
C VAL A 59 9.05 0.53 3.40
N GLY A 60 9.22 -0.38 4.36
CA GLY A 60 8.32 -1.49 4.57
C GLY A 60 8.34 -1.99 6.01
N LYS A 61 7.22 -2.56 6.44
CA LYS A 61 7.05 -3.18 7.75
C LYS A 61 6.53 -4.60 7.61
N PHE A 62 6.89 -5.45 8.56
CA PHE A 62 6.17 -6.69 8.79
C PHE A 62 4.70 -6.37 9.07
N LEU A 63 3.79 -7.07 8.40
CA LEU A 63 2.36 -6.85 8.56
C LEU A 63 1.75 -7.95 9.43
N SER A 64 1.89 -9.22 9.01
CA SER A 64 1.33 -10.36 9.75
C SER A 64 1.93 -11.68 9.29
N ASN A 65 1.83 -12.72 10.14
CA ASN A 65 2.02 -14.13 9.76
C ASN A 65 0.78 -14.68 9.05
N GLN A 66 0.27 -13.91 8.08
CA GLN A 66 -0.86 -14.22 7.21
C GLN A 66 -0.60 -13.57 5.85
N LEU A 67 -1.26 -14.05 4.79
CA LEU A 67 -1.24 -13.36 3.51
C LEU A 67 -2.11 -12.10 3.58
N ALA A 68 -1.72 -11.06 2.86
CA ALA A 68 -2.48 -9.82 2.77
C ALA A 68 -3.06 -9.60 1.37
N SER A 69 -4.26 -9.04 1.31
CA SER A 69 -4.90 -8.58 0.08
C SER A 69 -4.26 -7.28 -0.43
N GLY A 70 -4.75 -6.76 -1.56
CA GLY A 70 -4.44 -5.40 -2.00
C GLY A 70 -4.78 -4.35 -0.94
N LEU A 71 -4.03 -3.24 -0.99
CA LEU A 71 -4.11 -2.15 -0.04
C LEU A 71 -5.01 -1.05 -0.60
N SER A 72 -5.99 -0.61 0.18
CA SER A 72 -6.86 0.51 -0.17
C SER A 72 -6.43 1.76 0.59
N LEU A 73 -6.21 2.86 -0.14
CA LEU A 73 -5.95 4.17 0.45
C LEU A 73 -7.24 4.98 0.48
N VAL A 74 -7.68 5.41 1.67
CA VAL A 74 -8.95 6.11 1.87
C VAL A 74 -8.71 7.41 2.64
N MET A 75 -9.27 8.51 2.15
CA MET A 75 -9.28 9.79 2.87
C MET A 75 -10.51 9.87 3.77
N THR A 76 -10.30 10.07 5.07
CA THR A 76 -11.40 10.32 6.01
C THR A 76 -11.99 11.71 5.80
N LYS A 77 -13.21 11.95 6.34
CA LYS A 77 -13.82 13.29 6.35
C LYS A 77 -12.98 14.33 7.10
N SER A 78 -12.12 13.89 8.03
CA SER A 78 -11.17 14.74 8.75
C SER A 78 -9.88 15.02 7.97
N GLY A 79 -9.74 14.50 6.75
CA GLY A 79 -8.56 14.71 5.90
C GLY A 79 -7.37 13.80 6.22
N ARG A 80 -7.55 12.76 7.03
CA ARG A 80 -6.50 11.75 7.31
C ARG A 80 -6.49 10.68 6.25
N LEU A 81 -5.31 10.27 5.80
CA LEU A 81 -5.17 9.13 4.88
C LEU A 81 -5.08 7.85 5.72
N LEU A 82 -5.89 6.85 5.39
CA LEU A 82 -5.82 5.53 5.98
C LEU A 82 -5.47 4.50 4.92
N ALA A 83 -4.55 3.60 5.25
CA ALA A 83 -4.26 2.39 4.52
C ALA A 83 -5.01 1.22 5.16
N ILE A 84 -5.78 0.49 4.35
CA ILE A 84 -6.62 -0.62 4.80
C ILE A 84 -6.22 -1.87 4.01
N SER A 85 -5.97 -2.98 4.69
CA SER A 85 -5.60 -4.27 4.08
C SER A 85 -6.35 -5.41 4.75
N GLY A 86 -6.92 -6.33 3.96
CA GLY A 86 -7.48 -7.58 4.47
C GLY A 86 -6.39 -8.63 4.66
N LEU A 87 -6.57 -9.50 5.65
CA LEU A 87 -5.66 -10.61 5.94
C LEU A 87 -6.37 -11.95 5.72
N SER A 88 -5.62 -12.97 5.27
CA SER A 88 -6.17 -14.30 4.98
C SER A 88 -6.76 -15.02 6.19
N GLY A 89 -6.40 -14.63 7.43
CA GLY A 89 -7.03 -15.10 8.65
C GLY A 89 -8.35 -14.40 9.01
N GLY A 90 -8.88 -13.54 8.14
CA GLY A 90 -10.15 -12.82 8.34
C GLY A 90 -10.01 -11.47 9.05
N GLY A 91 -8.80 -11.06 9.42
CA GLY A 91 -8.52 -9.75 10.03
C GLY A 91 -8.45 -8.61 9.01
N ILE A 92 -8.51 -7.38 9.51
CA ILE A 92 -8.28 -6.15 8.73
C ILE A 92 -7.22 -5.33 9.45
N ASP A 93 -6.14 -4.97 8.74
CA ASP A 93 -5.16 -3.98 9.20
C ASP A 93 -5.59 -2.58 8.73
N VAL A 94 -5.55 -1.63 9.65
CA VAL A 94 -5.84 -0.21 9.38
C VAL A 94 -4.75 0.64 10.02
N GLY A 95 -4.09 1.46 9.21
CA GLY A 95 -3.03 2.33 9.69
C GLY A 95 -2.96 3.64 8.91
N GLU A 96 -2.34 4.65 9.52
CA GLU A 96 -1.99 5.89 8.81
C GLU A 96 -0.61 5.72 8.17
N PRO A 97 -0.50 5.86 6.84
CA PRO A 97 0.79 5.76 6.18
C PRO A 97 1.63 7.01 6.43
N PRO A 98 2.98 6.92 6.34
CA PRO A 98 3.83 8.10 6.35
C PRO A 98 3.53 8.93 5.10
N LEU A 99 3.15 10.19 5.29
CA LEU A 99 2.90 11.12 4.19
C LEU A 99 4.16 11.94 3.90
N PRO A 100 4.53 12.14 2.62
CA PRO A 100 5.55 13.11 2.25
C PRO A 100 5.12 14.52 2.67
N ALA A 101 6.08 15.44 2.73
CA ALA A 101 5.75 16.85 2.82
C ALA A 101 4.75 17.23 1.71
N PRO A 102 3.73 18.08 2.00
CA PRO A 102 2.69 18.39 1.03
C PRO A 102 3.33 18.89 -0.27
N ALA A 103 3.04 18.18 -1.37
CA ALA A 103 3.45 18.60 -2.69
C ALA A 103 2.82 19.96 -3.02
N SER A 104 3.53 20.81 -3.74
CA SER A 104 2.96 22.02 -4.31
C SER A 104 1.76 21.65 -5.20
N VAL A 105 0.63 22.34 -5.00
CA VAL A 105 -0.65 22.30 -5.76
C VAL A 105 -0.76 21.13 -6.75
N THR A 106 -1.47 20.07 -6.35
CA THR A 106 -1.82 18.96 -7.23
C THR A 106 -2.67 19.47 -8.39
N ARG A 107 -2.21 19.28 -9.64
CA ARG A 107 -2.98 19.63 -10.84
C ARG A 107 -3.44 18.37 -11.54
N ARG A 108 -4.74 18.30 -11.88
CA ARG A 108 -5.28 17.25 -12.75
C ARG A 108 -4.72 17.43 -14.17
N THR A 109 -3.98 16.45 -14.66
CA THR A 109 -3.37 16.47 -16.01
C THR A 109 -4.10 15.59 -17.03
N SER A 110 -5.21 14.95 -16.66
CA SER A 110 -5.97 14.10 -17.59
C SER A 110 -6.74 14.93 -18.62
N TRP A 111 -6.44 14.73 -19.90
CA TRP A 111 -7.32 15.08 -21.01
C TRP A 111 -8.28 13.91 -21.27
N ARG A 112 -9.54 14.07 -20.87
CA ARG A 112 -10.63 13.24 -21.40
C ARG A 112 -11.78 14.19 -21.68
N GLU A 113 -12.11 14.35 -22.96
CA GLU A 113 -13.21 15.18 -23.39
C GLU A 113 -14.54 14.56 -22.93
N LEU A 114 -15.39 15.35 -22.28
CA LEU A 114 -16.77 14.96 -22.01
C LEU A 114 -17.58 15.27 -23.27
N ILE A 115 -17.86 14.24 -24.07
CA ILE A 115 -18.80 14.39 -25.18
C ILE A 115 -20.18 14.56 -24.54
N ARG A 116 -20.83 15.71 -24.76
CA ARG A 116 -22.23 15.91 -24.37
C ARG A 116 -23.11 15.42 -25.51
N GLU A 117 -24.04 14.53 -25.22
CA GLU A 117 -25.13 14.23 -26.16
C GLU A 117 -26.12 15.40 -26.15
N GLN A 118 -26.53 15.83 -27.36
CA GLN A 118 -27.56 16.85 -27.59
C GLN A 118 -28.94 16.19 -27.68
#